data_AF-A0A822J0L0-F1
#
_entry.id   AF-A0A822J0L0-F1
#
_cell.length_a   1.000
_cell.length_b   1.000
_cell.length_c   1.000
_cell.angle_alpha   90.00
_cell.angle_beta   90.00
_cell.angle_gamma   90.00
#
_symmetry.space_group_name_H-M   'P 1'
#
loop_
_entity.id
_entity.type
_entity.pdbx_description
1 polymer ?
#
loop_
_entity_poly.entity_id
_entity_poly.type
_entity_poly.pdbx_seq_one_letter_code
_entity_poly.pdbx_strand_id
1 'polypeptide(L)'
;MLDLALPKGSLEEQTLLLFKQADLEIRKTDREYNPTVKDPRIRKVKILRPQEIPKYVEEGYFDLGISGKDWVMESDSDIVEVADMFYSKMGEGIV
;
A
#
# COMPACT_ATOMS: atom_id res chain seq x y z
N MET A 1 -8.63 -5.44 13.55
CA MET A 1 -7.41 -5.86 12.83
C MET A 1 -7.55 -5.36 11.41
N LEU A 2 -6.46 -4.88 10.80
CA LEU A 2 -6.47 -4.16 9.54
C LEU A 2 -6.03 -5.04 8.38
N ASP A 3 -6.66 -4.83 7.23
CA ASP A 3 -6.33 -5.42 5.95
C ASP A 3 -5.71 -4.34 5.05
N LEU A 4 -4.49 -4.58 4.58
CA LEU A 4 -3.71 -3.60 3.81
C LEU A 4 -3.54 -4.01 2.35
N ALA A 5 -3.72 -3.06 1.44
CA ALA A 5 -3.36 -3.18 0.03
C ALA A 5 -2.14 -2.30 -0.30
N LEU A 6 -1.11 -2.90 -0.89
CA LEU A 6 0.15 -2.22 -1.24
C LEU A 6 0.36 -2.23 -2.75
N PRO A 7 0.97 -1.18 -3.32
CA PRO A 7 1.15 -1.05 -4.75
C PRO A 7 2.27 -1.98 -5.24
N LYS A 8 2.01 -2.67 -6.35
CA LYS A 8 3.01 -3.38 -7.14
C LYS A 8 3.75 -2.42 -8.09
N GLY A 9 4.95 -2.78 -8.51
CA GLY A 9 5.68 -2.07 -9.56
C GLY A 9 6.60 -0.97 -9.03
N SER A 10 6.54 0.23 -9.63
CA SER A 10 7.53 1.30 -9.39
C SER A 10 7.61 1.79 -7.94
N LEU A 11 6.51 1.73 -7.19
CA LEU A 11 6.44 2.11 -5.78
C LEU A 11 6.70 0.95 -4.80
N GLU A 12 6.76 -0.28 -5.29
CA GLU A 12 6.73 -1.47 -4.46
C GLU A 12 7.93 -1.53 -3.51
N GLU A 13 9.15 -1.44 -4.03
CA GLU A 13 10.38 -1.52 -3.24
C GLU A 13 10.44 -0.41 -2.18
N GLN A 14 10.09 0.81 -2.55
CA GLN A 14 10.10 1.95 -1.61
C GLN A 14 9.01 1.82 -0.54
N THR A 15 7.84 1.30 -0.91
CA THR A 15 6.78 0.99 0.07
C THR A 15 7.27 -0.06 1.07
N LEU A 16 7.90 -1.14 0.61
CA LEU A 16 8.44 -2.17 1.52
C LEU A 16 9.55 -1.63 2.42
N LEU A 17 10.42 -0.76 1.89
CA LEU A 17 11.45 -0.10 2.67
C LEU A 17 10.85 0.78 3.77
N LEU A 18 9.82 1.56 3.45
CA LEU A 18 9.12 2.39 4.43
C LEU A 18 8.50 1.55 5.55
N PHE A 19 7.82 0.46 5.21
CA PHE A 19 7.28 -0.47 6.19
C PHE A 19 8.37 -1.08 7.06
N LYS A 20 9.51 -1.44 6.47
CA LYS A 20 10.67 -1.93 7.23
C LYS A 20 11.25 -0.88 8.18
N GLN A 21 11.33 0.38 7.76
CA GLN A 21 11.78 1.50 8.61
C GLN A 21 10.81 1.78 9.76
N ALA A 22 9.53 1.48 9.56
CA ALA A 22 8.49 1.58 10.59
C ALA A 22 8.39 0.35 11.52
N ASP A 23 9.36 -0.57 11.47
CA ASP A 23 9.35 -1.85 12.22
C ASP A 23 8.16 -2.78 11.85
N LEU A 24 7.63 -2.61 10.64
CA LEU A 24 6.54 -3.40 10.07
C LEU A 24 7.02 -4.20 8.86
N GLU A 25 8.17 -4.88 8.98
CA GLU A 25 8.80 -5.60 7.86
C GLU A 25 7.81 -6.55 7.17
N ILE A 26 7.56 -6.30 5.89
CA ILE A 26 6.72 -7.13 5.04
C ILE A 26 7.60 -8.15 4.34
N ARG A 27 7.37 -9.43 4.62
CA ARG A 27 8.11 -10.54 4.04
C ARG A 27 7.36 -11.12 2.85
N LYS A 28 8.00 -11.08 1.68
CA LYS A 28 7.56 -11.71 0.45
C LYS A 28 8.39 -12.96 0.20
N THR A 29 7.77 -14.04 -0.23
CA THR A 29 8.44 -15.15 -0.92
C THR A 29 8.19 -14.97 -2.42
N ASP A 30 9.13 -15.33 -3.28
CA ASP A 30 9.06 -15.12 -4.74
C ASP A 30 7.81 -15.70 -5.44
N ARG A 31 7.03 -16.55 -4.74
CA ARG A 31 5.86 -17.23 -5.27
C ARG A 31 4.54 -16.84 -4.60
N GLU A 32 4.56 -16.09 -3.50
CA GLU A 32 3.34 -15.77 -2.76
C GLU A 32 2.84 -14.35 -3.04
N TYR A 33 1.61 -14.28 -3.52
CA TYR A 33 0.84 -13.03 -3.65
C TYR A 33 0.36 -12.49 -2.29
N ASN A 34 0.54 -13.25 -1.21
CA ASN A 34 0.15 -12.90 0.16
C ASN A 34 1.41 -12.71 1.01
N PRO A 35 1.99 -11.51 1.05
CA PRO A 35 3.05 -11.22 2.00
C PRO A 35 2.59 -11.35 3.45
N THR A 36 3.56 -11.59 4.34
CA THR A 36 3.32 -11.66 5.78
C THR A 36 3.94 -10.47 6.50
N VAL A 37 3.28 -10.03 7.57
CA VAL A 37 3.77 -9.00 8.49
C VAL A 37 3.52 -9.47 9.92
N LYS A 38 4.49 -9.25 10.80
CA LYS A 38 4.41 -9.71 12.19
C LYS A 38 3.93 -8.58 13.11
N ASP A 39 2.69 -8.13 12.93
CA ASP A 39 2.08 -7.11 13.78
C ASP A 39 0.63 -7.51 14.13
N PRO A 40 0.22 -7.51 15.41
CA PRO A 40 -1.12 -7.94 15.83
C PRO A 40 -2.24 -7.02 15.31
N ARG A 41 -1.91 -5.79 14.90
CA ARG A 41 -2.87 -4.84 14.34
C ARG A 41 -3.20 -5.18 12.88
N ILE A 42 -2.32 -5.88 12.16
CA ILE A 42 -2.48 -6.18 10.73
C ILE A 42 -2.85 -7.66 10.55
N ARG A 43 -4.04 -7.90 9.99
CA ARG A 43 -4.53 -9.25 9.70
C ARG A 43 -3.98 -9.78 8.37
N LYS A 44 -4.03 -8.97 7.32
CA LYS A 44 -3.60 -9.39 5.98
C LYS A 44 -2.95 -8.24 5.21
N VAL A 45 -2.02 -8.58 4.33
CA VAL A 45 -1.42 -7.66 3.37
C VAL A 45 -1.50 -8.29 1.99
N LYS A 46 -1.91 -7.52 0.98
CA LYS A 46 -1.83 -7.92 -0.43
C LYS A 46 -1.08 -6.89 -1.26
N ILE A 47 -0.43 -7.37 -2.32
CA ILE A 47 0.23 -6.54 -3.32
C ILE A 47 -0.66 -6.54 -4.57
N LEU A 48 -1.15 -5.37 -4.95
CA LEU A 48 -2.11 -5.19 -6.04
C LEU A 48 -1.60 -4.15 -7.04
N ARG A 49 -2.18 -4.08 -8.25
CA ARG A 49 -1.85 -2.97 -9.15
C ARG A 49 -2.42 -1.67 -8.56
N PRO A 50 -1.68 -0.55 -8.63
CA PRO A 50 -2.12 0.72 -8.04
C PRO A 50 -3.54 1.15 -8.44
N GLN A 51 -3.90 0.98 -9.72
CA GLN A 51 -5.22 1.29 -10.26
C GLN A 51 -6.39 0.53 -9.61
N GLU A 52 -6.14 -0.66 -9.04
CA GLU A 52 -7.19 -1.50 -8.44
C GLU A 52 -7.42 -1.15 -6.96
N ILE A 53 -6.44 -0.50 -6.31
CA ILE A 53 -6.42 -0.30 -4.86
C ILE A 53 -7.57 0.58 -4.36
N PRO A 54 -7.86 1.76 -4.96
CA PRO A 54 -8.97 2.61 -4.50
C PRO A 54 -10.31 1.86 -4.48
N LYS A 55 -10.59 1.12 -5.55
CA LYS A 55 -11.84 0.36 -5.70
C LYS A 55 -11.98 -0.74 -4.65
N TYR A 56 -10.91 -1.49 -4.38
CA TYR A 56 -10.95 -2.54 -3.37
C TYR A 56 -11.08 -2.00 -1.93
N VAL A 57 -10.61 -0.78 -1.66
CA VAL A 57 -10.84 -0.11 -0.37
C VAL A 57 -12.30 0.33 -0.25
N GLU A 58 -12.85 0.97 -1.29
CA GLU A 58 -14.28 1.36 -1.35
C GLU A 58 -15.21 0.15 -1.15
N GLU A 59 -14.93 -0.97 -1.81
CA GLU A 59 -15.71 -2.20 -1.72
C GLU A 59 -15.53 -2.94 -0.37
N GLY A 60 -14.67 -2.45 0.52
CA GLY A 60 -14.44 -3.02 1.85
C GLY A 60 -13.61 -4.31 1.86
N TYR A 61 -12.93 -4.64 0.76
CA TYR A 61 -12.00 -5.78 0.73
C TYR A 61 -10.72 -5.49 1.54
N PHE A 62 -10.33 -4.22 1.67
CA PHE A 62 -9.22 -3.76 2.48
C PHE A 62 -9.64 -2.53 3.27
N ASP A 63 -9.08 -2.37 4.47
CA ASP A 63 -9.35 -1.21 5.31
C ASP A 63 -8.51 0.00 4.87
N LEU A 64 -7.28 -0.25 4.38
CA LEU A 64 -6.32 0.78 3.97
C LEU A 64 -5.57 0.35 2.72
N GLY A 65 -5.27 1.31 1.86
CA GLY A 65 -4.51 1.10 0.63
C GLY A 65 -3.50 2.22 0.39
N ILE A 66 -2.37 1.87 -0.21
CA ILE A 66 -1.40 2.83 -0.74
C ILE A 66 -1.48 2.78 -2.27
N SER A 67 -1.76 3.91 -2.91
CA SER A 67 -1.79 4.01 -4.37
C SER A 67 -1.14 5.32 -4.84
N GLY A 68 -0.86 5.39 -6.14
CA GLY A 68 -0.41 6.63 -6.78
C GLY A 68 -1.56 7.65 -6.79
N LYS A 69 -1.22 8.94 -6.59
CA LYS A 69 -2.20 10.03 -6.54
C LYS A 69 -3.06 10.10 -7.80
N ASP A 70 -2.46 9.88 -8.96
CA ASP A 70 -3.16 9.85 -10.25
C ASP A 70 -4.28 8.80 -10.25
N TRP A 71 -4.01 7.60 -9.73
CA TRP A 71 -5.01 6.54 -9.65
C TRP A 71 -6.12 6.82 -8.65
N VAL A 72 -5.80 7.47 -7.52
CA VAL A 72 -6.81 7.89 -6.56
C VAL A 72 -7.76 8.90 -7.23
N MET A 73 -7.21 9.91 -7.90
CA MET A 73 -8.00 10.94 -8.60
C MET A 73 -8.82 10.39 -9.78
N GLU A 74 -8.27 9.44 -10.54
CA GLU A 74 -8.96 8.86 -11.71
C GLU A 74 -10.00 7.79 -11.35
N SER A 75 -9.88 7.16 -10.18
CA SER A 75 -10.73 6.02 -9.81
C SER A 75 -12.17 6.38 -9.42
N ASP A 76 -12.46 7.66 -9.13
CA ASP A 76 -13.76 8.15 -8.64
C ASP A 76 -14.36 7.29 -7.50
N SER A 77 -13.49 6.68 -6.69
CA SER A 77 -13.88 5.80 -5.59
C SER A 77 -14.21 6.61 -4.34
N ASP A 78 -15.27 6.22 -3.61
CA ASP A 78 -15.67 6.83 -2.34
C ASP A 78 -14.72 6.38 -1.21
N ILE A 79 -13.56 7.03 -1.13
CA ILE A 79 -12.51 6.77 -0.15
C ILE A 79 -12.04 8.07 0.52
N VAL A 80 -11.41 7.93 1.69
CA VAL A 80 -10.79 9.05 2.40
C VAL A 80 -9.28 9.03 2.18
N GLU A 81 -8.72 10.10 1.63
CA GLU A 81 -7.29 10.32 1.59
C GLU A 81 -6.77 10.65 3.00
N VAL A 82 -5.92 9.78 3.55
CA VAL A 82 -5.43 9.91 4.94
C VAL A 82 -4.08 10.63 5.06
N ALA A 83 -3.20 10.50 4.07
CA ALA A 83 -1.87 11.11 4.06
C ALA A 83 -1.25 11.10 2.66
N ASP A 84 -0.59 12.20 2.28
CA ASP A 84 0.36 12.20 1.17
C ASP A 84 1.68 11.55 1.63
N MET A 85 2.29 10.73 0.77
CA MET A 85 3.52 10.02 1.10
C MET A 85 4.62 10.27 0.06
N PHE A 86 5.66 11.00 0.47
CA PHE A 86 6.75 11.46 -0.40
C PHE A 86 7.97 10.53 -0.36
N TYR A 87 7.79 9.26 -0.74
CA TYR A 87 8.88 8.26 -0.77
C TYR A 87 9.15 7.67 -2.15
N SER A 88 8.49 8.19 -3.20
CA SER A 88 8.82 7.79 -4.57
C SER A 88 10.16 8.42 -4.99
N LYS A 89 10.95 7.71 -5.80
CA LYS A 89 12.26 8.18 -6.34
C LYS A 89 12.21 9.53 -7.06
N MET A 90 11.01 10.03 -7.40
CA MET A 90 10.77 11.26 -8.16
C MET A 90 10.09 12.36 -7.34
N GLY A 91 9.70 12.10 -6.09
CA GLY A 91 9.21 13.12 -5.17
C GLY A 91 10.38 13.71 -4.39
N GLU A 92 10.44 15.03 -4.26
CA GLU A 92 11.37 15.71 -3.35
C GLU A 92 11.11 15.20 -1.93
N GLY A 93 11.88 14.18 -1.52
CA GLY A 93 11.94 13.75 -0.15
C GLY A 93 12.55 14.89 0.64
N ILE A 94 11.73 15.59 1.42
CA ILE A 94 12.25 16.50 2.44
C ILE A 94 12.95 15.61 3.48
N VAL A 95 14.29 15.62 3.42
CA VAL A 95 15.16 15.20 4.51
C VAL A 95 15.17 16.24 5.62
#